data_AF-A0A3B3QYJ0-F1
#
_entry.id   AF-A0A3B3QYJ0-F1
#
_cell.length_a   1.000
_cell.length_b   1.000
_cell.length_c   1.000
_cell.angle_alpha   90.00
_cell.angle_beta   90.00
_cell.angle_gamma   90.00
#
_symmetry.space_group_name_H-M   'P 1'
#
loop_
_entity.id
_entity.type
_entity.pdbx_description
1 polymer ?
#
loop_
_entity_poly.entity_id
_entity_poly.type
_entity_poly.pdbx_seq_one_letter_code
_entity_poly.pdbx_strand_id
1 'polypeptide(L)'
;MIKRGFNSGLSTNGGFSSGGTVRRNFSSYSAHAATGGSARMSTSVGHSAVGGGSGAFGGGSGAFGARSNFGGGNFGAGMDAGFYGGSFGSSAAFGGGAGFASPPITAVTVNQSLLAPLNLEIDPNIQAIRSQEKEQIKTLNNRFASFINKVCFLEQQNKMLETKWSVMQEQTTTQSNIDAMYQAYITNLRRQLDGLGNEKIKVESELKNMQGIVEDFKRKYEDEVNKRATAENEFVLLKKDVDAAYLRKVELEAKVDALQDEINFLRNVYEAELMELQSQIKDTSVIVEMDNSRNLDMDAIVAEVHAQYEDIANRSRAEAEIWYKQKFEEMQTSAGQYGEDLRSTKIEIAELNRAISRLQNEIEAVKSQRAALEAQIAEAEERGELAVKDAKLRLKDLEEALQRAKQDMARQVREYQELMNVKLALDIEIATYRKLLEGEETRISSGSGATTIHVQSSGGSASASGFSSAGGFGYGGGLSMGVGGSGGGSSSISRSSMVTTSSGRRVF
;
A
#
# COMPACT_ATOMS: atom_id res chain seq x y z
N MET A 1 2.03 -59.66 -63.63
CA MET A 1 1.11 -59.71 -62.47
C MET A 1 0.88 -61.17 -62.08
N ILE A 2 1.76 -61.74 -61.24
CA ILE A 2 1.55 -63.02 -60.56
C ILE A 2 2.23 -62.86 -59.19
N LYS A 3 1.46 -62.77 -58.11
CA LYS A 3 1.93 -62.82 -56.71
C LYS A 3 1.34 -64.07 -56.07
N ARG A 4 2.19 -65.09 -55.87
CA ARG A 4 2.08 -66.16 -54.87
C ARG A 4 3.39 -66.00 -54.08
N GLY A 5 3.40 -65.48 -52.85
CA GLY A 5 2.90 -66.13 -51.65
C GLY A 5 4.01 -67.02 -51.11
N PHE A 6 4.63 -66.67 -49.98
CA PHE A 6 5.01 -67.62 -48.93
C PHE A 6 5.48 -66.89 -47.66
N ASN A 7 5.05 -67.46 -46.55
CA ASN A 7 5.16 -67.05 -45.17
C ASN A 7 6.13 -68.03 -44.49
N SER A 8 7.08 -67.57 -43.68
CA SER A 8 7.64 -68.35 -42.57
C SER A 8 8.47 -67.47 -41.65
N GLY A 9 7.97 -67.28 -40.43
CA GLY A 9 8.76 -66.80 -39.31
C GLY A 9 9.73 -67.87 -38.82
N LEU A 10 10.86 -67.42 -38.27
CA LEU A 10 11.70 -68.23 -37.40
C LEU A 10 12.14 -67.34 -36.23
N SER A 11 11.64 -67.69 -35.06
CA SER A 11 12.04 -67.18 -33.75
C SER A 11 13.15 -68.08 -33.22
N THR A 12 14.30 -67.51 -32.85
CA THR A 12 15.38 -68.23 -32.15
C THR A 12 15.56 -67.66 -30.75
N ASN A 13 15.13 -68.45 -29.77
CA ASN A 13 15.52 -68.37 -28.37
C ASN A 13 16.96 -68.92 -28.22
N GLY A 14 17.76 -68.27 -27.40
CA GLY A 14 19.07 -68.77 -26.98
C GLY A 14 19.50 -68.12 -25.67
N GLY A 15 19.07 -68.71 -24.56
CA GLY A 15 19.58 -68.39 -23.22
C GLY A 15 20.79 -69.24 -22.89
N PHE A 16 21.83 -68.62 -22.34
CA PHE A 16 22.88 -69.29 -21.56
C PHE A 16 23.22 -68.44 -20.34
N SER A 17 23.26 -69.13 -19.21
CA SER A 17 23.53 -68.65 -17.86
C SER A 17 24.90 -69.14 -17.36
N SER A 18 25.69 -68.24 -16.76
CA SER A 18 26.85 -68.48 -15.87
C SER A 18 27.34 -67.08 -15.46
N GLY A 19 27.43 -66.64 -14.19
CA GLY A 19 27.91 -67.30 -12.98
C GLY A 19 29.25 -66.65 -12.59
N GLY A 20 29.25 -65.67 -11.67
CA GLY A 20 30.51 -65.02 -11.25
C GLY A 20 30.36 -63.81 -10.33
N THR A 21 30.10 -64.06 -9.06
CA THR A 21 30.05 -63.10 -7.95
C THR A 21 31.45 -62.58 -7.60
N VAL A 22 31.67 -61.25 -7.54
CA VAL A 22 32.81 -60.67 -6.81
C VAL A 22 32.33 -59.51 -5.93
N ARG A 23 32.22 -59.81 -4.64
CA ARG A 23 32.14 -58.84 -3.55
C ARG A 23 33.53 -58.26 -3.33
N ARG A 24 33.67 -56.93 -3.24
CA ARG A 24 34.87 -56.28 -2.70
C ARG A 24 34.55 -55.71 -1.33
N ASN A 25 35.18 -56.32 -0.33
CA ASN A 25 35.25 -55.90 1.06
C ASN A 25 36.54 -55.07 1.21
N PHE A 26 36.49 -53.88 1.81
CA PHE A 26 37.68 -53.28 2.41
C PHE A 26 37.34 -52.76 3.82
N SER A 27 37.86 -53.56 4.75
CA SER A 27 38.35 -53.30 6.10
C SER A 27 38.20 -51.91 6.72
N SER A 28 37.51 -51.92 7.86
CA SER A 28 37.69 -51.05 9.02
C SER A 28 39.09 -51.17 9.64
N TYR A 29 39.70 -50.04 10.02
CA TYR A 29 40.72 -49.98 11.06
C TYR A 29 40.37 -48.86 12.04
N SER A 30 40.40 -49.20 13.33
CA SER A 30 40.08 -48.31 14.44
C SER A 30 41.28 -48.15 15.36
N ALA A 31 41.41 -46.92 15.88
CA ALA A 31 42.00 -46.49 17.15
C ALA A 31 43.53 -46.57 17.36
N HIS A 32 44.11 -45.41 17.71
CA HIS A 32 44.67 -45.20 19.06
C HIS A 32 44.81 -43.70 19.38
N ALA A 33 44.49 -43.36 20.63
CA ALA A 33 44.58 -42.02 21.23
C ALA A 33 45.96 -41.77 21.84
N ALA A 34 46.40 -40.51 21.86
CA ALA A 34 47.33 -40.00 22.87
C ALA A 34 47.12 -38.49 23.09
N THR A 35 47.06 -38.16 24.38
CA THR A 35 46.90 -36.88 25.07
C THR A 35 48.07 -35.91 24.95
N GLY A 36 47.77 -34.61 25.03
CA GLY A 36 48.59 -33.64 25.78
C GLY A 36 49.09 -32.42 24.99
N GLY A 37 48.78 -31.21 25.48
CA GLY A 37 49.54 -30.00 25.14
C GLY A 37 48.74 -28.71 25.03
N SER A 38 48.57 -28.02 26.15
CA SER A 38 48.03 -26.66 26.28
C SER A 38 48.78 -25.61 25.45
N ALA A 39 48.05 -24.66 24.84
CA ALA A 39 48.49 -23.27 24.74
C ALA A 39 47.29 -22.33 24.53
N ARG A 40 47.03 -21.51 25.55
CA ARG A 40 46.17 -20.33 25.51
C ARG A 40 46.92 -19.22 24.79
N MET A 41 46.28 -18.48 23.88
CA MET A 41 46.69 -17.11 23.57
C MET A 41 45.46 -16.21 23.48
N SER A 42 45.41 -15.28 24.43
CA SER A 42 44.55 -14.11 24.47
C SER A 42 45.25 -12.99 23.71
N THR A 43 44.55 -12.22 22.87
CA THR A 43 44.93 -10.82 22.61
C THR A 43 43.69 -9.95 22.46
N SER A 44 43.89 -8.72 22.87
CA SER A 44 42.92 -7.76 23.39
C SER A 44 42.48 -6.72 22.37
N VAL A 45 41.37 -6.08 22.73
CA VAL A 45 40.82 -4.80 22.26
C VAL A 45 41.92 -3.75 21.99
N GLY A 46 41.76 -3.02 20.88
CA GLY A 46 42.45 -1.77 20.60
C GLY A 46 41.53 -0.80 19.87
N HIS A 47 41.02 0.19 20.59
CA HIS A 47 40.45 1.40 20.00
C HIS A 47 41.59 2.35 19.62
N SER A 48 41.48 2.99 18.46
CA SER A 48 42.27 4.18 18.12
C SER A 48 41.46 5.07 17.21
N ALA A 49 41.14 6.26 17.72
CA ALA A 49 40.58 7.38 17.00
C ALA A 49 41.69 8.43 16.80
N VAL A 50 41.94 8.84 15.56
CA VAL A 50 42.56 10.09 15.06
C VAL A 50 42.17 10.12 13.56
N GLY A 51 41.66 11.15 12.90
CA GLY A 51 41.57 12.58 13.16
C GLY A 51 41.95 13.34 11.87
N GLY A 52 41.06 14.22 11.37
CA GLY A 52 41.28 15.19 10.26
C GLY A 52 40.84 14.67 8.89
N GLY A 53 39.81 15.19 8.20
CA GLY A 53 39.49 16.56 7.75
C GLY A 53 39.26 16.44 6.21
N SER A 54 38.44 17.16 5.45
CA SER A 54 37.56 18.33 5.59
C SER A 54 36.89 18.52 4.21
N GLY A 55 35.65 19.05 4.15
CA GLY A 55 34.97 19.47 2.91
C GLY A 55 33.47 19.19 2.96
N ALA A 56 32.63 19.96 3.68
CA ALA A 56 32.14 21.31 3.35
C ALA A 56 31.26 21.38 2.09
N PHE A 57 29.95 21.23 2.28
CA PHE A 57 28.94 22.10 1.65
C PHE A 57 27.89 22.44 2.71
N GLY A 58 27.66 23.74 2.88
CA GLY A 58 26.80 24.33 3.90
C GLY A 58 25.48 24.88 3.34
N GLY A 59 24.71 25.43 4.28
CA GLY A 59 23.39 26.06 4.12
C GLY A 59 22.38 25.30 5.00
N GLY A 60 22.19 25.63 6.28
CA GLY A 60 21.72 26.92 6.81
C GLY A 60 20.19 26.96 6.66
N SER A 61 19.35 26.80 7.69
CA SER A 61 19.13 27.66 8.86
C SER A 61 18.27 26.87 9.89
N GLY A 62 18.54 26.90 11.20
CA GLY A 62 17.94 27.85 12.14
C GLY A 62 16.52 27.41 12.56
N ALA A 63 16.33 26.50 13.53
CA ALA A 63 16.45 26.64 14.99
C ALA A 63 15.24 27.30 15.69
N PHE A 64 14.79 26.60 16.75
CA PHE A 64 13.93 26.99 17.87
C PHE A 64 12.41 27.06 17.67
N GLY A 65 11.70 26.25 18.45
CA GLY A 65 10.25 26.37 18.62
C GLY A 65 9.63 25.16 19.32
N ALA A 66 9.86 25.02 20.61
CA ALA A 66 9.06 24.15 21.46
C ALA A 66 7.59 24.60 21.41
N ARG A 67 6.65 23.68 21.14
CA ARG A 67 5.36 23.71 21.84
C ARG A 67 4.60 22.40 21.78
N SER A 68 4.16 22.04 22.98
CA SER A 68 3.21 21.05 23.40
C SER A 68 1.83 21.22 22.77
N ASN A 69 1.22 20.09 22.40
CA ASN A 69 -0.22 19.90 22.38
C ASN A 69 -0.67 19.51 23.80
N PHE A 70 -1.67 20.22 24.34
CA PHE A 70 -2.73 19.81 25.28
C PHE A 70 -3.17 21.02 26.11
N GLY A 71 -4.49 21.18 26.25
CA GLY A 71 -5.10 22.06 27.25
C GLY A 71 -5.95 23.16 26.66
N GLY A 72 -7.21 22.84 26.40
CA GLY A 72 -8.26 23.83 26.23
C GLY A 72 -8.45 24.63 27.53
N GLY A 73 -8.61 25.94 27.37
CA GLY A 73 -8.87 26.87 28.46
C GLY A 73 -9.26 28.21 27.87
N ASN A 74 -10.55 28.42 27.66
CA ASN A 74 -11.12 29.75 27.42
C ASN A 74 -12.56 29.79 27.94
N PHE A 75 -12.72 30.06 29.24
CA PHE A 75 -13.90 30.73 29.78
C PHE A 75 -13.39 31.94 30.55
N GLY A 76 -13.37 33.08 29.87
CA GLY A 76 -13.07 34.40 30.42
C GLY A 76 -14.13 35.37 29.91
N ALA A 77 -15.37 35.20 30.35
CA ALA A 77 -16.42 36.18 30.19
C ALA A 77 -16.44 37.04 31.45
N GLY A 78 -15.77 38.19 31.37
CA GLY A 78 -15.83 39.23 32.38
C GLY A 78 -17.09 40.06 32.21
N MET A 79 -17.86 40.14 33.30
CA MET A 79 -18.74 41.23 33.71
C MET A 79 -19.76 41.74 32.68
N ASP A 80 -21.01 41.31 32.85
CA ASP A 80 -22.13 42.23 32.71
C ASP A 80 -22.99 42.18 33.98
N ALA A 81 -23.06 43.32 34.63
CA ALA A 81 -23.83 43.60 35.82
C ALA A 81 -25.14 44.23 35.36
N GLY A 82 -26.23 43.47 35.38
CA GLY A 82 -27.55 43.91 34.96
C GLY A 82 -28.61 43.58 36.00
N PHE A 83 -28.65 44.39 37.04
CA PHE A 83 -29.61 44.37 38.14
C PHE A 83 -31.04 44.57 37.64
N TYR A 84 -31.92 43.61 37.94
CA TYR A 84 -33.37 43.77 37.87
C TYR A 84 -33.82 44.75 38.97
N GLY A 85 -33.97 46.01 38.59
CA GLY A 85 -34.56 47.07 39.40
C GLY A 85 -36.08 46.98 39.37
N GLY A 86 -36.66 46.78 40.55
CA GLY A 86 -38.09 46.82 40.80
C GLY A 86 -38.73 48.17 40.51
N SER A 87 -39.99 48.06 40.09
CA SER A 87 -40.96 49.12 39.92
C SER A 87 -41.24 49.83 41.24
N PHE A 88 -40.99 51.14 41.33
CA PHE A 88 -41.66 52.06 42.25
C PHE A 88 -41.70 53.48 41.66
N GLY A 89 -42.91 53.97 41.42
CA GLY A 89 -43.41 55.33 41.71
C GLY A 89 -42.73 56.57 41.09
N SER A 90 -43.43 57.22 40.16
CA SER A 90 -43.87 58.64 40.23
C SER A 90 -44.33 59.09 38.82
N SER A 91 -45.64 59.27 38.61
CA SER A 91 -46.33 60.57 38.56
C SER A 91 -45.86 61.54 37.46
N ALA A 92 -46.60 61.58 36.35
CA ALA A 92 -46.92 62.76 35.54
C ALA A 92 -48.15 62.39 34.68
N ALA A 93 -49.37 62.82 34.99
CA ALA A 93 -49.92 64.15 34.71
C ALA A 93 -50.08 64.46 33.20
N PHE A 94 -51.21 64.02 32.63
CA PHE A 94 -52.01 64.66 31.57
C PHE A 94 -53.32 63.85 31.52
N GLY A 95 -54.55 64.35 31.55
CA GLY A 95 -55.11 65.66 31.26
C GLY A 95 -56.42 65.40 30.48
N GLY A 96 -57.57 65.79 31.05
CA GLY A 96 -58.91 65.72 30.45
C GLY A 96 -59.87 64.84 31.26
N GLY A 97 -61.06 65.26 31.67
CA GLY A 97 -61.82 66.48 31.48
C GLY A 97 -63.22 66.23 32.07
N ALA A 98 -63.90 67.32 32.47
CA ALA A 98 -65.33 67.42 32.80
C ALA A 98 -65.84 66.76 34.10
N GLY A 99 -66.49 67.56 34.94
CA GLY A 99 -67.30 67.07 36.06
C GLY A 99 -67.52 68.09 37.18
N PHE A 100 -68.48 68.98 36.97
CA PHE A 100 -69.03 69.92 37.97
C PHE A 100 -69.52 69.20 39.25
N ALA A 101 -69.19 69.74 40.43
CA ALA A 101 -70.08 69.87 41.60
C ALA A 101 -69.34 70.47 42.83
N SER A 102 -69.72 71.68 43.25
CA SER A 102 -69.69 72.15 44.67
C SER A 102 -70.86 71.50 45.44
N PRO A 103 -71.05 71.60 46.78
CA PRO A 103 -70.41 72.40 47.86
C PRO A 103 -70.18 71.54 49.16
N PRO A 104 -70.12 72.03 50.42
CA PRO A 104 -69.89 73.38 50.97
C PRO A 104 -68.73 73.48 52.00
N ILE A 105 -68.37 74.75 52.24
CA ILE A 105 -67.47 75.27 53.27
C ILE A 105 -68.10 75.11 54.66
N THR A 106 -67.36 74.52 55.61
CA THR A 106 -67.66 74.59 57.05
C THR A 106 -66.82 75.66 57.72
N ALA A 107 -67.51 76.60 58.36
CA ALA A 107 -66.97 77.80 58.97
C ALA A 107 -66.02 77.50 60.13
N VAL A 108 -64.80 78.04 60.07
CA VAL A 108 -63.93 78.17 61.24
C VAL A 108 -64.34 79.45 61.96
N THR A 109 -64.77 79.29 63.20
CA THR A 109 -65.25 80.31 64.12
C THR A 109 -64.18 81.39 64.34
N VAL A 110 -64.43 82.60 63.87
CA VAL A 110 -63.58 83.78 64.12
C VAL A 110 -63.88 84.29 65.53
N ASN A 111 -62.91 84.21 66.44
CA ASN A 111 -62.98 84.82 67.76
C ASN A 111 -62.97 86.35 67.60
N GLN A 112 -64.11 87.00 67.85
CA GLN A 112 -64.31 88.46 67.72
C GLN A 112 -63.72 89.26 68.91
N SER A 113 -62.55 88.87 69.39
CA SER A 113 -61.88 89.46 70.58
C SER A 113 -60.39 89.74 70.37
N LEU A 114 -59.91 89.74 69.12
CA LEU A 114 -58.55 90.17 68.75
C LEU A 114 -58.53 91.25 67.65
N LEU A 115 -59.65 91.95 67.41
CA LEU A 115 -59.71 93.19 66.61
C LEU A 115 -59.28 94.41 67.44
N ALA A 116 -58.08 94.36 68.01
CA ALA A 116 -57.36 95.54 68.44
C ALA A 116 -56.13 95.68 67.53
N PRO A 117 -56.01 96.72 66.70
CA PRO A 117 -54.76 97.03 66.02
C PRO A 117 -53.72 97.32 67.11
N LEU A 118 -52.91 96.33 67.46
CA LEU A 118 -51.69 96.56 68.22
C LEU A 118 -50.73 97.27 67.27
N ASN A 119 -50.78 98.60 67.31
CA ASN A 119 -49.80 99.49 66.74
C ASN A 119 -48.48 99.30 67.49
N LEU A 120 -47.77 98.23 67.16
CA LEU A 120 -46.33 98.17 67.36
C LEU A 120 -45.78 99.07 66.26
N GLU A 121 -45.32 100.26 66.63
CA GLU A 121 -44.41 101.06 65.82
C GLU A 121 -43.17 100.19 65.54
N ILE A 122 -43.27 99.37 64.50
CA ILE A 122 -42.13 98.66 63.93
C ILE A 122 -41.36 99.77 63.24
N ASP A 123 -40.24 100.13 63.87
CA ASP A 123 -39.23 101.07 63.41
C ASP A 123 -39.21 101.14 61.85
N PRO A 124 -39.44 102.30 61.23
CA PRO A 124 -39.49 102.45 59.76
C PRO A 124 -38.21 101.94 59.08
N ASN A 125 -37.10 101.85 59.81
CA ASN A 125 -35.87 101.21 59.35
C ASN A 125 -35.99 99.68 59.21
N ILE A 126 -36.69 98.98 60.12
CA ILE A 126 -36.87 97.52 60.08
C ILE A 126 -37.81 97.11 58.94
N GLN A 127 -38.81 97.94 58.62
CA GLN A 127 -39.74 97.68 57.52
C GLN A 127 -39.08 97.90 56.15
N ALA A 128 -38.20 98.91 56.03
CA ALA A 128 -37.36 99.13 54.86
C ALA A 128 -36.37 97.96 54.65
N ILE A 129 -35.70 97.50 55.72
CA ILE A 129 -34.78 96.35 55.68
C ILE A 129 -35.54 95.07 55.29
N ARG A 130 -36.70 94.77 55.89
CA ARG A 130 -37.51 93.60 55.49
C ARG A 130 -38.04 93.69 54.06
N SER A 131 -38.35 94.88 53.55
CA SER A 131 -38.76 95.06 52.16
C SER A 131 -37.57 94.85 51.22
N GLN A 132 -36.38 95.35 51.57
CA GLN A 132 -35.14 95.14 50.84
C GLN A 132 -34.71 93.66 50.86
N GLU A 133 -34.79 92.98 52.01
CA GLU A 133 -34.57 91.54 52.14
C GLU A 133 -35.59 90.74 51.32
N LYS A 134 -36.87 91.13 51.32
CA LYS A 134 -37.90 90.48 50.50
C LYS A 134 -37.62 90.67 49.01
N GLU A 135 -37.09 91.81 48.59
CA GLU A 135 -36.73 92.08 47.20
C GLU A 135 -35.43 91.36 46.78
N GLN A 136 -34.46 91.25 47.69
CA GLN A 136 -33.28 90.40 47.52
C GLN A 136 -33.67 88.93 47.43
N ILE A 137 -34.56 88.42 48.30
CA ILE A 137 -35.09 87.07 48.26
C ILE A 137 -35.86 86.82 46.97
N LYS A 138 -36.67 87.78 46.49
CA LYS A 138 -37.33 87.68 45.18
C LYS A 138 -36.32 87.63 44.03
N THR A 139 -35.27 88.43 44.08
CA THR A 139 -34.21 88.43 43.06
C THR A 139 -33.44 87.11 43.08
N LEU A 140 -33.14 86.60 44.26
CA LEU A 140 -32.52 85.28 44.45
C LEU A 140 -33.45 84.16 43.97
N ASN A 141 -34.73 84.24 44.29
CA ASN A 141 -35.73 83.25 43.89
C ASN A 141 -35.95 83.26 42.37
N ASN A 142 -36.01 84.43 41.73
CA ASN A 142 -36.03 84.54 40.26
C ASN A 142 -34.76 83.96 39.63
N ARG A 143 -33.59 84.16 40.27
CA ARG A 143 -32.35 83.50 39.85
C ARG A 143 -32.43 81.98 40.04
N PHE A 144 -32.97 81.47 41.15
CA PHE A 144 -33.18 80.04 41.35
C PHE A 144 -34.18 79.45 40.35
N ALA A 145 -35.29 80.13 40.06
CA ALA A 145 -36.23 79.72 39.02
C ALA A 145 -35.54 79.67 37.65
N SER A 146 -34.67 80.65 37.33
CA SER A 146 -33.89 80.62 36.09
C SER A 146 -32.88 79.46 36.04
N PHE A 147 -32.26 79.11 37.17
CA PHE A 147 -31.36 77.96 37.29
C PHE A 147 -32.12 76.63 37.19
N ILE A 148 -33.28 76.50 37.84
CA ILE A 148 -34.15 75.32 37.75
C ILE A 148 -34.61 75.13 36.31
N ASN A 149 -35.05 76.19 35.63
CA ASN A 149 -35.39 76.11 34.22
C ASN A 149 -34.18 75.70 33.35
N LYS A 150 -32.97 76.17 33.68
CA LYS A 150 -31.75 75.78 32.97
C LYS A 150 -31.39 74.31 33.22
N VAL A 151 -31.55 73.81 34.45
CA VAL A 151 -31.31 72.40 34.78
C VAL A 151 -32.34 71.50 34.11
N CYS A 152 -33.64 71.81 34.18
CA CYS A 152 -34.67 71.05 33.46
C CYS A 152 -34.43 71.06 31.94
N PHE A 153 -34.01 72.20 31.37
CA PHE A 153 -33.66 72.26 29.95
C PHE A 153 -32.46 71.37 29.62
N LEU A 154 -31.42 71.35 30.47
CA LEU A 154 -30.25 70.49 30.31
C LEU A 154 -30.59 69.01 30.51
N GLU A 155 -31.43 68.66 31.49
CA GLU A 155 -31.93 67.29 31.68
C GLU A 155 -32.76 66.82 30.49
N GLN A 156 -33.64 67.68 29.97
CA GLN A 156 -34.42 67.37 28.78
C GLN A 156 -33.53 67.21 27.55
N GLN A 157 -32.48 68.02 27.41
CA GLN A 157 -31.47 67.85 26.37
C GLN A 157 -30.68 66.54 26.54
N ASN A 158 -30.25 66.20 27.75
CA ASN A 158 -29.55 64.95 28.02
C ASN A 158 -30.42 63.74 27.71
N LYS A 159 -31.70 63.75 28.11
CA LYS A 159 -32.64 62.68 27.78
C LYS A 159 -32.89 62.56 26.28
N MET A 160 -32.93 63.69 25.56
CA MET A 160 -32.97 63.67 24.10
C MET A 160 -31.68 63.11 23.49
N LEU A 161 -30.52 63.42 24.07
CA LEU A 161 -29.24 62.88 23.61
C LEU A 161 -29.13 61.37 23.91
N GLU A 162 -29.59 60.91 25.05
CA GLU A 162 -29.63 59.49 25.43
C GLU A 162 -30.55 58.68 24.50
N THR A 163 -31.74 59.19 24.20
CA THR A 163 -32.65 58.53 23.25
C THR A 163 -32.09 58.53 21.83
N LYS A 164 -31.50 59.64 21.37
CA LYS A 164 -30.78 59.70 20.09
C LYS A 164 -29.59 58.73 20.05
N TRP A 165 -28.83 58.65 21.14
CA TRP A 165 -27.72 57.72 21.27
C TRP A 165 -28.19 56.27 21.18
N SER A 166 -29.25 55.92 21.92
CA SER A 166 -29.83 54.57 21.91
C SER A 166 -30.35 54.17 20.52
N VAL A 167 -31.09 55.06 19.84
CA VAL A 167 -31.59 54.81 18.48
C VAL A 167 -30.45 54.72 17.46
N MET A 168 -29.44 55.58 17.58
CA MET A 168 -28.27 55.54 16.70
C MET A 168 -27.45 54.27 16.93
N GLN A 169 -27.30 53.84 18.18
CA GLN A 169 -26.60 52.61 18.53
C GLN A 169 -27.33 51.38 17.95
N GLU A 170 -28.66 51.30 18.12
CA GLU A 170 -29.49 50.23 17.57
C GLU A 170 -29.43 50.18 16.03
N GLN A 171 -29.41 51.34 15.36
CA GLN A 171 -29.22 51.42 13.91
C GLN A 171 -27.80 51.03 13.46
N THR A 172 -26.76 51.35 14.22
CA THR A 172 -25.39 50.90 13.89
C THR A 172 -25.16 49.41 14.14
N THR A 173 -25.98 48.76 14.97
CA THR A 173 -25.93 47.32 15.23
C THR A 173 -26.72 46.48 14.23
N THR A 174 -27.03 46.98 13.03
CA THR A 174 -27.41 46.10 11.92
C THR A 174 -26.21 45.27 11.51
N GLN A 175 -26.08 44.05 12.06
CA GLN A 175 -25.02 43.13 11.70
C GLN A 175 -25.08 42.85 10.19
N SER A 176 -24.08 43.32 9.44
CA SER A 176 -24.02 43.15 8.00
C SER A 176 -23.86 41.66 7.65
N ASN A 177 -24.79 41.10 6.86
CA ASN A 177 -24.78 39.71 6.34
C ASN A 177 -23.60 39.40 5.39
N ILE A 178 -22.64 40.32 5.28
CA ILE A 178 -21.49 40.24 4.38
C ILE A 178 -20.53 39.12 4.82
N ASP A 179 -20.33 38.93 6.13
CA ASP A 179 -19.48 37.86 6.64
C ASP A 179 -20.06 36.48 6.28
N ALA A 180 -21.37 36.26 6.51
CA ALA A 180 -22.01 35.01 6.13
C ALA A 180 -22.01 34.76 4.60
N MET A 181 -22.11 35.81 3.78
CA MET A 181 -21.93 35.68 2.33
C MET A 181 -20.50 35.28 1.95
N TYR A 182 -19.48 35.87 2.57
CA TYR A 182 -18.09 35.45 2.35
C TYR A 182 -17.84 34.03 2.86
N GLN A 183 -18.40 33.63 3.99
CA GLN A 183 -18.31 32.26 4.50
C GLN A 183 -19.00 31.26 3.55
N ALA A 184 -20.17 31.59 3.01
CA ALA A 184 -20.84 30.77 2.00
C ALA A 184 -20.01 30.66 0.70
N TYR A 185 -19.36 31.74 0.28
CA TYR A 185 -18.47 31.72 -0.88
C TYR A 185 -17.21 30.89 -0.64
N ILE A 186 -16.58 31.04 0.53
CA ILE A 186 -15.39 30.26 0.94
C ILE A 186 -15.73 28.78 1.02
N THR A 187 -16.86 28.41 1.63
CA THR A 187 -17.29 27.01 1.71
C THR A 187 -17.60 26.43 0.34
N ASN A 188 -18.23 27.19 -0.56
CA ASN A 188 -18.43 26.77 -1.95
C ASN A 188 -17.09 26.56 -2.69
N LEU A 189 -16.12 27.47 -2.54
CA LEU A 189 -14.79 27.32 -3.15
C LEU A 189 -14.04 26.10 -2.61
N ARG A 190 -14.11 25.84 -1.29
CA ARG A 190 -13.54 24.63 -0.69
C ARG A 190 -14.18 23.37 -1.27
N ARG A 191 -15.51 23.34 -1.40
CA ARG A 191 -16.22 22.22 -2.02
C ARG A 191 -15.81 21.99 -3.48
N GLN A 192 -15.58 23.05 -4.25
CA GLN A 192 -15.07 22.95 -5.62
C GLN A 192 -13.64 22.40 -5.65
N LEU A 193 -12.78 22.86 -4.74
CA LEU A 193 -11.41 22.37 -4.62
C LEU A 193 -11.39 20.87 -4.26
N ASP A 194 -12.24 20.44 -3.33
CA ASP A 194 -12.37 19.03 -2.94
C ASP A 194 -12.91 18.18 -4.09
N GLY A 195 -13.89 18.71 -4.84
CA GLY A 195 -14.42 18.08 -6.06
C GLY A 195 -13.34 17.87 -7.12
N LEU A 196 -12.59 18.92 -7.45
CA LEU A 196 -11.46 18.87 -8.38
C LEU A 196 -10.33 17.96 -7.87
N GLY A 197 -10.08 17.94 -6.56
CA GLY A 197 -9.12 17.04 -5.92
C GLY A 197 -9.50 15.56 -6.11
N ASN A 198 -10.78 15.23 -5.92
CA ASN A 198 -11.29 13.87 -6.14
C ASN A 198 -11.23 13.47 -7.62
N GLU A 199 -11.60 14.38 -8.54
CA GLU A 199 -11.47 14.15 -9.98
C GLU A 199 -10.02 13.92 -10.40
N LYS A 200 -9.09 14.72 -9.86
CA LYS A 200 -7.65 14.53 -10.08
C LYS A 200 -7.18 13.15 -9.63
N ILE A 201 -7.53 12.72 -8.42
CA ILE A 201 -7.16 11.39 -7.90
C ILE A 201 -7.76 10.29 -8.79
N LYS A 202 -9.02 10.44 -9.22
CA LYS A 202 -9.67 9.49 -10.13
C LYS A 202 -8.91 9.37 -11.45
N VAL A 203 -8.62 10.49 -12.11
CA VAL A 203 -7.88 10.51 -13.39
C VAL A 203 -6.46 9.97 -13.21
N GLU A 204 -5.78 10.28 -12.10
CA GLU A 204 -4.47 9.71 -11.79
C GLU A 204 -4.52 8.19 -11.60
N SER A 205 -5.58 7.66 -10.98
CA SER A 205 -5.78 6.22 -10.85
C SER A 205 -6.05 5.53 -12.19
N GLU A 206 -6.86 6.15 -13.06
CA GLU A 206 -7.14 5.64 -14.41
C GLU A 206 -5.88 5.67 -15.28
N LEU A 207 -5.08 6.73 -15.17
CA LEU A 207 -3.78 6.85 -15.85
C LEU A 207 -2.83 5.74 -15.40
N LYS A 208 -2.70 5.49 -14.09
CA LYS A 208 -1.86 4.39 -13.57
C LYS A 208 -2.35 3.02 -14.04
N ASN A 209 -3.66 2.80 -14.07
CA ASN A 209 -4.24 1.57 -14.58
C ASN A 209 -3.93 1.38 -16.08
N MET A 210 -4.09 2.44 -16.89
CA MET A 210 -3.74 2.40 -18.31
C MET A 210 -2.24 2.19 -18.53
N GLN A 211 -1.37 2.81 -17.73
CA GLN A 211 0.08 2.56 -17.75
C GLN A 211 0.40 1.09 -17.47
N GLY A 212 -0.21 0.49 -16.44
CA GLY A 212 -0.06 -0.94 -16.15
C GLY A 212 -0.47 -1.83 -17.31
N ILE A 213 -1.61 -1.54 -17.95
CA ILE A 213 -2.07 -2.29 -19.13
C ILE A 213 -1.10 -2.15 -20.31
N VAL A 214 -0.57 -0.94 -20.55
CA VAL A 214 0.43 -0.70 -21.61
C VAL A 214 1.73 -1.45 -21.33
N GLU A 215 2.21 -1.45 -20.09
CA GLU A 215 3.39 -2.21 -19.68
C GLU A 215 3.18 -3.72 -19.83
N ASP A 216 2.00 -4.23 -19.49
CA ASP A 216 1.63 -5.64 -19.69
C ASP A 216 1.62 -6.02 -21.18
N PHE A 217 1.06 -5.16 -22.04
CA PHE A 217 1.08 -5.39 -23.49
C PHE A 217 2.49 -5.29 -24.07
N LYS A 218 3.31 -4.35 -23.59
CA LYS A 218 4.71 -4.25 -23.98
C LYS A 218 5.48 -5.52 -23.60
N ARG A 219 5.30 -6.02 -22.39
CA ARG A 219 5.93 -7.28 -21.94
C ARG A 219 5.49 -8.45 -22.80
N LYS A 220 4.18 -8.59 -23.07
CA LYS A 220 3.67 -9.64 -23.97
C LYS A 220 4.25 -9.54 -25.38
N TYR A 221 4.42 -8.32 -25.90
CA TYR A 221 5.04 -8.10 -27.21
C TYR A 221 6.51 -8.50 -27.21
N GLU A 222 7.27 -8.11 -26.19
CA GLU A 222 8.68 -8.51 -26.03
C GLU A 222 8.82 -10.03 -25.91
N ASP A 223 7.96 -10.69 -25.13
CA ASP A 223 7.91 -12.15 -25.01
C ASP A 223 7.61 -12.83 -26.35
N GLU A 224 6.66 -12.29 -27.13
CA GLU A 224 6.28 -12.85 -28.43
C GLU A 224 7.38 -12.63 -29.48
N VAL A 225 8.06 -11.48 -29.46
CA VAL A 225 9.25 -11.23 -30.28
C VAL A 225 10.36 -12.21 -29.94
N ASN A 226 10.61 -12.46 -28.65
CA ASN A 226 11.61 -13.42 -28.22
C ASN A 226 11.25 -14.85 -28.64
N LYS A 227 10.00 -15.28 -28.46
CA LYS A 227 9.52 -16.59 -28.94
C LYS A 227 9.63 -16.74 -30.45
N ARG A 228 9.30 -15.69 -31.21
CA ARG A 228 9.46 -15.68 -32.65
C ARG A 228 10.94 -15.83 -33.03
N ALA A 229 11.83 -15.10 -32.37
CA ALA A 229 13.27 -15.18 -32.61
C ALA A 229 13.81 -16.59 -32.29
N THR A 230 13.38 -17.23 -31.20
CA THR A 230 13.78 -18.60 -30.89
C THR A 230 13.26 -19.59 -31.93
N ALA A 231 11.99 -19.48 -32.34
CA ALA A 231 11.42 -20.35 -33.37
C ALA A 231 12.08 -20.14 -34.74
N GLU A 232 12.45 -18.90 -35.09
CA GLU A 232 13.19 -18.59 -36.31
C GLU A 232 14.61 -19.18 -36.29
N ASN A 233 15.30 -19.09 -35.15
CA ASN A 233 16.60 -19.73 -34.97
C ASN A 233 16.51 -21.26 -35.10
N GLU A 234 15.51 -21.89 -34.48
CA GLU A 234 15.24 -23.33 -34.62
C GLU A 234 14.93 -23.72 -36.07
N PHE A 235 14.13 -22.91 -36.78
CA PHE A 235 13.84 -23.13 -38.19
C PHE A 235 15.10 -23.06 -39.06
N VAL A 236 16.00 -22.10 -38.81
CA VAL A 236 17.27 -21.99 -39.52
C VAL A 236 18.16 -23.21 -39.27
N LEU A 237 18.24 -23.70 -38.03
CA LEU A 237 18.98 -24.92 -37.70
C LEU A 237 18.39 -26.14 -38.40
N LEU A 238 17.06 -26.31 -38.33
CA LEU A 238 16.37 -27.42 -38.97
C LEU A 238 16.57 -27.39 -40.49
N LYS A 239 16.55 -26.20 -41.11
CA LYS A 239 16.86 -26.04 -42.53
C LYS A 239 18.29 -26.50 -42.84
N LYS A 240 19.28 -26.12 -42.03
CA LYS A 240 20.67 -26.59 -42.19
C LYS A 240 20.77 -28.11 -42.09
N ASP A 241 20.05 -28.72 -41.17
CA ASP A 241 20.04 -30.18 -40.98
C ASP A 241 19.34 -30.89 -42.14
N VAL A 242 18.26 -30.33 -42.69
CA VAL A 242 17.59 -30.83 -43.90
C VAL A 242 18.52 -30.74 -45.11
N ASP A 243 19.19 -29.60 -45.31
CA ASP A 243 20.15 -29.42 -46.41
C ASP A 243 21.32 -30.41 -46.28
N ALA A 244 21.85 -30.61 -45.07
CA ALA A 244 22.90 -31.59 -44.80
C ALA A 244 22.44 -33.04 -45.05
N ALA A 245 21.22 -33.38 -44.65
CA ALA A 245 20.62 -34.69 -44.94
C ALA A 245 20.40 -34.89 -46.44
N TYR A 246 19.98 -33.85 -47.16
CA TYR A 246 19.81 -33.89 -48.61
C TYR A 246 21.15 -34.10 -49.32
N LEU A 247 22.21 -33.40 -48.92
CA LEU A 247 23.56 -33.62 -49.48
C LEU A 247 24.03 -35.06 -49.26
N ARG A 248 23.88 -35.60 -48.04
CA ARG A 248 24.21 -37.02 -47.76
C ARG A 248 23.37 -37.98 -48.59
N LYS A 249 22.09 -37.69 -48.80
CA LYS A 249 21.22 -38.51 -49.67
C LYS A 249 21.76 -38.53 -51.10
N VAL A 250 22.07 -37.36 -51.67
CA VAL A 250 22.61 -37.24 -53.03
C VAL A 250 23.97 -37.96 -53.16
N GLU A 251 24.85 -37.84 -52.16
CA GLU A 251 26.12 -38.58 -52.12
C GLU A 251 25.91 -40.10 -52.10
N LEU A 252 24.91 -40.59 -51.35
CA LEU A 252 24.58 -42.01 -51.31
C LEU A 252 23.94 -42.47 -52.63
N GLU A 253 23.07 -41.68 -53.24
CA GLU A 253 22.51 -41.96 -54.57
C GLU A 253 23.61 -42.07 -55.62
N ALA A 254 24.57 -41.14 -55.64
CA ALA A 254 25.72 -41.21 -56.54
C ALA A 254 26.60 -42.46 -56.32
N LYS A 255 26.77 -42.90 -55.06
CA LYS A 255 27.47 -44.16 -54.76
C LYS A 255 26.71 -45.38 -55.23
N VAL A 256 25.38 -45.39 -55.11
CA VAL A 256 24.53 -46.47 -55.63
C VAL A 256 24.65 -46.54 -57.14
N ASP A 257 24.58 -45.41 -57.83
CA ASP A 257 24.72 -45.35 -59.30
C ASP A 257 26.11 -45.83 -59.74
N ALA A 258 27.19 -45.39 -59.08
CA ALA A 258 28.55 -45.84 -59.37
C ALA A 258 28.73 -47.37 -59.17
N LEU A 259 28.19 -47.93 -58.09
CA LEU A 259 28.21 -49.37 -57.84
C LEU A 259 27.36 -50.14 -58.86
N GLN A 260 26.23 -49.55 -59.30
CA GLN A 260 25.38 -50.14 -60.32
C GLN A 260 26.10 -50.20 -61.67
N ASP A 261 26.83 -49.15 -62.04
CA ASP A 261 27.67 -49.11 -63.24
C ASP A 261 28.81 -50.13 -63.17
N GLU A 262 29.45 -50.29 -62.00
CA GLU A 262 30.48 -51.31 -61.78
C GLU A 262 29.91 -52.73 -61.93
N ILE A 263 28.73 -53.01 -61.37
CA ILE A 263 28.04 -54.30 -61.54
C ILE A 263 27.72 -54.56 -63.01
N ASN A 264 27.24 -53.55 -63.73
CA ASN A 264 26.93 -53.69 -65.16
C ASN A 264 28.20 -53.92 -65.99
N PHE A 265 29.29 -53.22 -65.67
CA PHE A 265 30.59 -53.44 -66.30
C PHE A 265 31.09 -54.87 -66.10
N LEU A 266 31.11 -55.36 -64.85
CA LEU A 266 31.53 -56.73 -64.54
C LEU A 266 30.67 -57.77 -65.25
N ARG A 267 29.35 -57.57 -65.32
CA ARG A 267 28.45 -58.45 -66.09
C ARG A 267 28.82 -58.51 -67.57
N ASN A 268 29.07 -57.35 -68.19
CA ASN A 268 29.46 -57.29 -69.61
C ASN A 268 30.82 -57.96 -69.84
N VAL A 269 31.79 -57.78 -68.93
CA VAL A 269 33.10 -58.45 -69.00
C VAL A 269 32.93 -59.96 -68.89
N TYR A 270 32.17 -60.46 -67.91
CA TYR A 270 31.95 -61.91 -67.77
C TYR A 270 31.19 -62.50 -68.96
N GLU A 271 30.24 -61.77 -69.54
CA GLU A 271 29.56 -62.22 -70.76
C GLU A 271 30.53 -62.29 -71.95
N ALA A 272 31.42 -61.30 -72.11
CA ALA A 272 32.45 -61.32 -73.14
C ALA A 272 33.48 -62.44 -72.94
N GLU A 273 33.98 -62.64 -71.72
CA GLU A 273 34.90 -63.73 -71.38
C GLU A 273 34.26 -65.10 -71.65
N LEU A 274 32.98 -65.28 -71.30
CA LEU A 274 32.24 -66.51 -71.61
C LEU A 274 32.13 -66.72 -73.13
N MET A 275 31.86 -65.67 -73.91
CA MET A 275 31.83 -65.77 -75.37
C MET A 275 33.21 -66.11 -75.95
N GLU A 276 34.28 -65.52 -75.42
CA GLU A 276 35.65 -65.79 -75.85
C GLU A 276 36.06 -67.22 -75.51
N LEU A 277 35.86 -67.67 -74.27
CA LEU A 277 36.12 -69.07 -73.88
C LEU A 277 35.30 -70.04 -74.73
N GLN A 278 34.05 -69.71 -75.04
CA GLN A 278 33.22 -70.52 -75.93
C GLN A 278 33.74 -70.51 -77.38
N SER A 279 34.38 -69.43 -77.85
CA SER A 279 35.10 -69.39 -79.12
C SER A 279 36.37 -70.23 -79.06
N GLN A 280 37.22 -70.05 -78.04
CA GLN A 280 38.45 -70.79 -77.86
C GLN A 280 38.19 -72.30 -77.77
N ILE A 281 37.12 -72.74 -77.11
CA ILE A 281 36.71 -74.17 -77.09
C ILE A 281 36.31 -74.65 -78.49
N LYS A 282 35.67 -73.80 -79.31
CA LYS A 282 35.34 -74.14 -80.72
C LYS A 282 36.60 -74.16 -81.59
N ASP A 283 37.52 -73.21 -81.41
CA ASP A 283 38.73 -73.05 -82.20
C ASP A 283 39.79 -74.11 -81.87
N THR A 284 39.94 -74.48 -80.58
CA THR A 284 40.80 -75.59 -80.15
C THR A 284 40.26 -76.98 -80.50
N SER A 285 38.96 -77.08 -80.83
CA SER A 285 38.39 -78.30 -81.40
C SER A 285 38.80 -78.54 -82.86
N VAL A 286 39.53 -77.61 -83.48
CA VAL A 286 40.10 -77.74 -84.83
C VAL A 286 41.63 -77.63 -84.77
N ILE A 287 42.26 -78.79 -84.56
CA ILE A 287 43.58 -79.22 -85.02
C ILE A 287 44.63 -78.11 -85.19
N VAL A 288 45.61 -78.08 -84.27
CA VAL A 288 46.95 -77.56 -84.55
C VAL A 288 47.97 -78.63 -84.19
N GLU A 289 48.26 -79.49 -85.17
CA GLU A 289 49.51 -80.25 -85.21
C GLU A 289 50.62 -79.27 -85.60
N MET A 290 51.42 -78.87 -84.62
CA MET A 290 52.49 -77.91 -84.78
C MET A 290 53.79 -78.67 -85.06
N ASP A 291 54.15 -78.83 -86.34
CA ASP A 291 55.47 -79.32 -86.74
C ASP A 291 56.46 -78.13 -86.72
N ASN A 292 57.14 -78.00 -85.58
CA ASN A 292 58.11 -76.96 -85.30
C ASN A 292 59.51 -77.43 -85.74
N SER A 293 59.92 -77.07 -86.96
CA SER A 293 61.31 -77.25 -87.41
C SER A 293 61.83 -76.02 -88.14
N ARG A 294 62.06 -74.95 -87.36
CA ARG A 294 63.12 -73.99 -87.67
C ARG A 294 64.20 -74.14 -86.62
N ASN A 295 65.43 -74.29 -87.08
CA ASN A 295 66.64 -74.23 -86.28
C ASN A 295 66.76 -72.85 -85.62
N LEU A 296 66.07 -72.70 -84.51
CA LEU A 296 66.25 -71.62 -83.56
C LEU A 296 67.53 -71.92 -82.78
N ASP A 297 68.38 -70.91 -82.62
CA ASP A 297 69.51 -70.96 -81.70
C ASP A 297 68.94 -71.02 -80.28
N MET A 298 68.72 -72.25 -79.82
CA MET A 298 68.07 -72.55 -78.56
C MET A 298 68.84 -71.94 -77.39
N ASP A 299 70.16 -71.82 -77.50
CA ASP A 299 70.99 -71.30 -76.42
C ASP A 299 70.81 -69.79 -76.25
N ALA A 300 70.70 -69.02 -77.34
CA ALA A 300 70.43 -67.59 -77.30
C ALA A 300 69.03 -67.27 -76.75
N ILE A 301 68.01 -68.02 -77.16
CA ILE A 301 66.63 -67.85 -76.69
C ILE A 301 66.50 -68.27 -75.22
N VAL A 302 67.14 -69.38 -74.83
CA VAL A 302 67.15 -69.82 -73.44
C VAL A 302 67.86 -68.78 -72.56
N ALA A 303 68.98 -68.20 -73.01
CA ALA A 303 69.66 -67.13 -72.28
C ALA A 303 68.80 -65.86 -72.14
N GLU A 304 68.11 -65.43 -73.20
CA GLU A 304 67.22 -64.26 -73.15
C GLU A 304 65.99 -64.50 -72.27
N VAL A 305 65.39 -65.70 -72.35
CA VAL A 305 64.29 -66.11 -71.48
C VAL A 305 64.74 -66.16 -70.02
N HIS A 306 65.94 -66.69 -69.74
CA HIS A 306 66.52 -66.66 -68.39
C HIS A 306 66.71 -65.23 -67.89
N ALA A 307 67.26 -64.34 -68.71
CA ALA A 307 67.44 -62.93 -68.35
C ALA A 307 66.10 -62.22 -68.08
N GLN A 308 65.06 -62.49 -68.88
CA GLN A 308 63.73 -61.93 -68.63
C GLN A 308 63.08 -62.47 -67.36
N TYR A 309 63.23 -63.77 -67.07
CA TYR A 309 62.75 -64.33 -65.81
C TYR A 309 63.49 -63.76 -64.61
N GLU A 310 64.80 -63.53 -64.72
CA GLU A 310 65.60 -62.90 -63.68
C GLU A 310 65.17 -61.45 -63.45
N ASP A 311 64.91 -60.69 -64.52
CA ASP A 311 64.38 -59.33 -64.46
C ASP A 311 62.97 -59.27 -63.86
N ILE A 312 62.08 -60.18 -64.25
CA ILE A 312 60.70 -60.26 -63.70
C ILE A 312 60.75 -60.65 -62.22
N ALA A 313 61.59 -61.61 -61.85
CA ALA A 313 61.79 -62.01 -60.46
C ALA A 313 62.35 -60.85 -59.62
N ASN A 314 63.31 -60.10 -60.16
CA ASN A 314 63.88 -58.93 -59.50
C ASN A 314 62.87 -57.78 -59.37
N ARG A 315 62.06 -57.48 -60.40
CA ARG A 315 60.96 -56.50 -60.31
C ARG A 315 59.91 -56.92 -59.30
N SER A 316 59.46 -58.18 -59.33
CA SER A 316 58.50 -58.72 -58.37
C SER A 316 59.00 -58.62 -56.93
N ARG A 317 60.30 -58.90 -56.71
CA ARG A 317 60.94 -58.74 -55.40
C ARG A 317 60.96 -57.28 -54.96
N ALA A 318 61.38 -56.36 -55.84
CA ALA A 318 61.43 -54.94 -55.54
C ALA A 318 60.04 -54.35 -55.26
N GLU A 319 59.03 -54.73 -56.04
CA GLU A 319 57.64 -54.33 -55.84
C GLU A 319 57.09 -54.85 -54.50
N ALA A 320 57.37 -56.12 -54.15
CA ALA A 320 57.00 -56.66 -52.86
C ALA A 320 57.68 -55.91 -51.70
N GLU A 321 58.98 -55.60 -51.82
CA GLU A 321 59.71 -54.82 -50.83
C GLU A 321 59.17 -53.39 -50.67
N ILE A 322 58.83 -52.71 -51.78
CA ILE A 322 58.20 -51.39 -51.76
C ILE A 322 56.81 -51.47 -51.11
N TRP A 323 56.01 -52.47 -51.49
CA TRP A 323 54.68 -52.69 -50.92
C TRP A 323 54.73 -52.92 -49.41
N TYR A 324 55.66 -53.76 -48.93
CA TYR A 324 55.86 -53.96 -47.49
C TYR A 324 56.35 -52.72 -46.77
N LYS A 325 57.27 -51.95 -47.36
CA LYS A 325 57.74 -50.67 -46.79
C LYS A 325 56.60 -49.66 -46.68
N GLN A 326 55.83 -49.47 -47.76
CA GLN A 326 54.66 -48.59 -47.75
C GLN A 326 53.65 -49.05 -46.69
N LYS A 327 53.39 -50.37 -46.59
CA LYS A 327 52.41 -50.86 -45.62
C LYS A 327 52.88 -50.69 -44.18
N PHE A 328 54.17 -50.84 -43.94
CA PHE A 328 54.78 -50.57 -42.64
C PHE A 328 54.71 -49.08 -42.29
N GLU A 329 54.97 -48.19 -43.25
CA GLU A 329 54.89 -46.74 -43.06
C GLU A 329 53.45 -46.26 -42.81
N GLU A 330 52.46 -46.77 -43.55
CA GLU A 330 51.03 -46.53 -43.31
C GLU A 330 50.61 -47.00 -41.90
N MET A 331 51.08 -48.18 -41.48
CA MET A 331 50.79 -48.71 -40.15
C MET A 331 51.47 -47.89 -39.05
N GLN A 332 52.70 -47.43 -39.29
CA GLN A 332 53.45 -46.59 -38.35
C GLN A 332 52.83 -45.20 -38.21
N THR A 333 52.44 -44.58 -39.32
CA THR A 333 51.77 -43.26 -39.33
C THR A 333 50.40 -43.31 -38.68
N SER A 334 49.58 -44.32 -39.01
CA SER A 334 48.28 -44.52 -38.36
C SER A 334 48.41 -44.82 -36.87
N ALA A 335 49.37 -45.65 -36.44
CA ALA A 335 49.67 -45.86 -35.03
C ALA A 335 50.09 -44.57 -34.31
N GLY A 336 50.87 -43.71 -34.99
CA GLY A 336 51.24 -42.38 -34.48
C GLY A 336 50.03 -41.45 -34.31
N GLN A 337 49.12 -41.42 -35.29
CA GLN A 337 47.86 -40.66 -35.24
C GLN A 337 46.98 -41.12 -34.07
N TYR A 338 46.74 -42.43 -33.93
CA TYR A 338 45.99 -42.96 -32.79
C TYR A 338 46.63 -42.62 -31.44
N GLY A 339 47.96 -42.58 -31.37
CA GLY A 339 48.70 -42.15 -30.19
C GLY A 339 48.47 -40.68 -29.85
N GLU A 340 48.50 -39.78 -30.83
CA GLU A 340 48.25 -38.35 -30.62
C GLU A 340 46.77 -38.06 -30.32
N ASP A 341 45.82 -38.74 -30.98
CA ASP A 341 44.39 -38.64 -30.69
C ASP A 341 44.08 -39.09 -29.25
N LEU A 342 44.69 -40.19 -28.80
CA LEU A 342 44.56 -40.64 -27.42
C LEU A 342 45.17 -39.62 -26.43
N ARG A 343 46.24 -38.93 -26.82
CA ARG A 343 46.87 -37.88 -26.02
C ARG A 343 45.99 -36.63 -25.95
N SER A 344 45.41 -36.21 -27.08
CA SER A 344 44.49 -35.07 -27.19
C SER A 344 43.25 -35.30 -26.34
N THR A 345 42.58 -36.44 -26.54
CA THR A 345 41.39 -36.80 -25.75
C THR A 345 41.68 -36.88 -24.25
N LYS A 346 42.87 -37.36 -23.85
CA LYS A 346 43.29 -37.36 -22.44
C LYS A 346 43.48 -35.93 -21.87
N ILE A 347 43.99 -35.00 -22.68
CA ILE A 347 44.10 -33.58 -22.29
C ILE A 347 42.72 -32.96 -22.16
N GLU A 348 41.84 -33.16 -23.12
CA GLU A 348 40.45 -32.68 -23.09
C GLU A 348 39.70 -33.21 -21.86
N ILE A 349 39.83 -34.50 -21.55
CA ILE A 349 39.25 -35.10 -20.34
C ILE A 349 39.81 -34.41 -19.09
N ALA A 350 41.11 -34.10 -19.03
CA ALA A 350 41.70 -33.41 -17.89
C ALA A 350 41.20 -31.96 -17.76
N GLU A 351 41.00 -31.26 -18.88
CA GLU A 351 40.43 -29.91 -18.91
C GLU A 351 38.96 -29.88 -18.49
N LEU A 352 38.15 -30.82 -19.00
CA LEU A 352 36.76 -31.00 -18.60
C LEU A 352 36.67 -31.31 -17.10
N ASN A 353 37.53 -32.18 -16.57
CA ASN A 353 37.58 -32.44 -15.13
C ASN A 353 37.93 -31.18 -14.32
N ARG A 354 38.88 -30.35 -14.79
CA ARG A 354 39.17 -29.05 -14.14
C ARG A 354 38.00 -28.08 -14.23
N ALA A 355 37.25 -28.07 -15.33
CA ALA A 355 36.06 -27.25 -15.47
C ALA A 355 34.93 -27.72 -14.52
N ILE A 356 34.72 -29.03 -14.40
CA ILE A 356 33.77 -29.64 -13.47
C ILE A 356 34.10 -29.22 -12.04
N SER A 357 35.35 -29.36 -11.59
CA SER A 357 35.73 -28.95 -10.23
C SER A 357 35.55 -27.45 -9.98
N ARG A 358 35.84 -26.59 -10.97
CA ARG A 358 35.59 -25.14 -10.86
C ARG A 358 34.10 -24.84 -10.71
N LEU A 359 33.26 -25.42 -11.56
CA LEU A 359 31.81 -25.25 -11.49
C LEU A 359 31.22 -25.81 -10.19
N GLN A 360 31.74 -26.92 -9.69
CA GLN A 360 31.34 -27.47 -8.39
C GLN A 360 31.65 -26.49 -7.24
N ASN A 361 32.85 -25.91 -7.23
CA ASN A 361 33.22 -24.90 -6.23
C ASN A 361 32.36 -23.63 -6.35
N GLU A 362 32.03 -23.21 -7.57
CA GLU A 362 31.15 -22.05 -7.80
C GLU A 362 29.71 -22.34 -7.31
N ILE A 363 29.19 -23.53 -7.58
CA ILE A 363 27.89 -23.98 -7.05
C ILE A 363 27.90 -23.97 -5.51
N GLU A 364 28.98 -24.45 -4.89
CA GLU A 364 29.10 -24.50 -3.44
C GLU A 364 29.23 -23.08 -2.83
N ALA A 365 29.98 -22.19 -3.48
CA ALA A 365 30.06 -20.78 -3.09
C ALA A 365 28.69 -20.08 -3.18
N VAL A 366 27.96 -20.26 -4.28
CA VAL A 366 26.62 -19.67 -4.47
C VAL A 366 25.61 -20.27 -3.47
N LYS A 367 25.69 -21.58 -3.18
CA LYS A 367 24.86 -22.20 -2.13
C LYS A 367 25.14 -21.61 -0.75
N SER A 368 26.42 -21.39 -0.41
CA SER A 368 26.81 -20.73 0.84
C SER A 368 26.29 -19.29 0.92
N GLN A 369 26.39 -18.52 -0.17
CA GLN A 369 25.83 -17.17 -0.25
C GLN A 369 24.31 -17.17 -0.09
N ARG A 370 23.60 -18.10 -0.73
CA ARG A 370 22.15 -18.26 -0.59
C ARG A 370 21.77 -18.55 0.86
N ALA A 371 22.46 -19.47 1.53
CA ALA A 371 22.21 -19.79 2.93
C ALA A 371 22.47 -18.58 3.85
N ALA A 372 23.53 -17.81 3.59
CA ALA A 372 23.83 -16.59 4.34
C ALA A 372 22.73 -15.52 4.16
N LEU A 373 22.25 -15.32 2.93
CA LEU A 373 21.14 -14.39 2.66
C LEU A 373 19.83 -14.87 3.28
N GLU A 374 19.51 -16.16 3.22
CA GLU A 374 18.33 -16.74 3.88
C GLU A 374 18.40 -16.52 5.41
N ALA A 375 19.58 -16.68 6.02
CA ALA A 375 19.78 -16.39 7.44
C ALA A 375 19.58 -14.90 7.76
N GLN A 376 20.11 -13.99 6.93
CA GLN A 376 19.91 -12.54 7.11
C GLN A 376 18.45 -12.12 6.95
N ILE A 377 17.72 -12.73 6.00
CA ILE A 377 16.28 -12.49 5.83
C ILE A 377 15.53 -12.95 7.07
N ALA A 378 15.78 -14.17 7.56
CA ALA A 378 15.13 -14.67 8.78
C ALA A 378 15.41 -13.78 10.00
N GLU A 379 16.64 -13.30 10.16
CA GLU A 379 17.03 -12.39 11.26
C GLU A 379 16.37 -11.00 11.12
N ALA A 380 16.21 -10.50 9.90
CA ALA A 380 15.50 -9.25 9.63
C ALA A 380 13.98 -9.39 9.86
N GLU A 381 13.39 -10.52 9.47
CA GLU A 381 11.99 -10.85 9.73
C GLU A 381 11.73 -10.96 11.23
N GLU A 382 12.58 -11.66 11.99
CA GLU A 382 12.45 -11.77 13.44
C GLU A 382 12.55 -10.40 14.13
N ARG A 383 13.54 -9.57 13.76
CA ARG A 383 13.64 -8.19 14.27
C ARG A 383 12.41 -7.36 13.93
N GLY A 384 11.91 -7.48 12.70
CA GLY A 384 10.70 -6.80 12.26
C GLY A 384 9.47 -7.22 13.07
N GLU A 385 9.32 -8.52 13.30
CA GLU A 385 8.21 -9.07 14.09
C GLU A 385 8.27 -8.59 15.55
N LEU A 386 9.47 -8.57 16.16
CA LEU A 386 9.67 -8.03 17.51
C LEU A 386 9.33 -6.54 17.60
N ALA A 387 9.74 -5.73 16.61
CA ALA A 387 9.41 -4.31 16.57
C ALA A 387 7.90 -4.07 16.42
N VAL A 388 7.20 -4.88 15.61
CA VAL A 388 5.74 -4.83 15.48
C VAL A 388 5.05 -5.24 16.78
N LYS A 389 5.56 -6.28 17.47
CA LYS A 389 5.03 -6.70 18.78
C LYS A 389 5.18 -5.58 19.83
N ASP A 390 6.35 -4.94 19.92
CA ASP A 390 6.58 -3.80 20.82
C ASP A 390 5.66 -2.62 20.51
N ALA A 391 5.51 -2.25 19.23
CA ALA A 391 4.60 -1.19 18.82
C ALA A 391 3.13 -1.50 19.16
N LYS A 392 2.68 -2.75 18.97
CA LYS A 392 1.34 -3.20 19.36
C LYS A 392 1.12 -3.13 20.87
N LEU A 393 2.12 -3.51 21.67
CA LEU A 393 2.04 -3.40 23.13
C LEU A 393 1.93 -1.93 23.55
N ARG A 394 2.76 -1.03 23.01
CA ARG A 394 2.66 0.42 23.29
C ARG A 394 1.32 1.00 22.89
N LEU A 395 0.77 0.58 21.75
CA LEU A 395 -0.55 1.01 21.28
C LEU A 395 -1.62 0.60 22.29
N LYS A 396 -1.59 -0.66 22.75
CA LYS A 396 -2.52 -1.16 23.77
C LYS A 396 -2.39 -0.38 25.08
N ASP A 397 -1.17 -0.10 25.55
CA ASP A 397 -0.96 0.67 26.78
C ASP A 397 -1.52 2.10 26.66
N LEU A 398 -1.38 2.73 25.49
CA LEU A 398 -1.94 4.05 25.20
C LEU A 398 -3.48 4.01 25.12
N GLU A 399 -4.07 2.97 24.52
CA GLU A 399 -5.52 2.77 24.50
C GLU A 399 -6.08 2.60 25.91
N GLU A 400 -5.41 1.81 26.76
CA GLU A 400 -5.78 1.64 28.16
C GLU A 400 -5.67 2.95 28.94
N ALA A 401 -4.59 3.72 28.75
CA ALA A 401 -4.42 5.03 29.37
C ALA A 401 -5.51 6.01 28.95
N LEU A 402 -5.87 6.03 27.66
CA LEU A 402 -6.95 6.84 27.11
C LEU A 402 -8.31 6.44 27.70
N GLN A 403 -8.55 5.15 27.88
CA GLN A 403 -9.78 4.66 28.51
C GLN A 403 -9.87 5.05 29.99
N ARG A 404 -8.76 4.96 30.74
CA ARG A 404 -8.69 5.46 32.13
C ARG A 404 -8.96 6.95 32.20
N ALA A 405 -8.34 7.75 31.33
CA ALA A 405 -8.56 9.20 31.28
C ALA A 405 -10.03 9.56 30.96
N LYS A 406 -10.70 8.82 30.06
CA LYS A 406 -12.14 8.99 29.80
C LYS A 406 -12.99 8.68 31.04
N GLN A 407 -12.66 7.60 31.76
CA GLN A 407 -13.37 7.24 33.00
C GLN A 407 -13.18 8.31 34.09
N ASP A 408 -11.97 8.83 34.23
CA ASP A 408 -11.67 9.92 35.17
C ASP A 408 -12.41 11.20 34.82
N MET A 409 -12.45 11.59 33.53
CA MET A 409 -13.24 12.72 33.07
C MET A 409 -14.74 12.54 33.40
N ALA A 410 -15.29 11.36 33.13
CA ALA A 410 -16.68 11.04 33.45
C ALA A 410 -16.96 11.07 34.95
N ARG A 411 -15.99 10.68 35.78
CA ARG A 411 -16.07 10.80 37.24
C ARG A 411 -16.06 12.27 37.69
N GLN A 412 -15.13 13.08 37.19
CA GLN A 412 -15.05 14.51 37.50
C GLN A 412 -16.36 15.22 37.16
N VAL A 413 -16.95 14.94 35.99
CA VAL A 413 -18.25 15.52 35.60
C VAL A 413 -19.36 15.19 36.61
N ARG A 414 -19.40 13.94 37.11
CA ARG A 414 -20.35 13.55 38.15
C ARG A 414 -20.10 14.29 39.48
N GLU A 415 -18.86 14.35 39.92
CA GLU A 415 -18.47 15.08 41.14
C GLU A 415 -18.80 16.59 41.04
N TYR A 416 -18.57 17.22 39.87
CA TYR A 416 -18.97 18.60 39.62
C TYR A 416 -20.48 18.80 39.66
N GLN A 417 -21.26 17.86 39.10
CA GLN A 417 -22.72 17.93 39.14
C GLN A 417 -23.25 17.78 40.57
N GLU A 418 -22.67 16.88 41.37
CA GLU A 418 -23.00 16.73 42.79
C GLU A 418 -22.68 18.01 43.58
N LEU A 419 -21.51 18.62 43.34
CA LEU A 419 -21.13 19.88 43.98
C LEU A 419 -22.06 21.03 43.58
N MET A 420 -22.46 21.10 42.31
CA MET A 420 -23.46 22.06 41.83
C MET A 420 -24.79 21.87 42.55
N ASN A 421 -25.25 20.63 42.71
CA ASN A 421 -26.49 20.34 43.43
C ASN A 421 -26.41 20.79 44.90
N VAL A 422 -25.28 20.57 45.58
CA VAL A 422 -25.04 21.08 46.95
C VAL A 422 -25.06 22.60 46.97
N LYS A 423 -24.43 23.27 46.01
CA LYS A 423 -24.45 24.73 45.89
C LYS A 423 -25.86 25.27 45.73
N LEU A 424 -26.69 24.65 44.88
CA LEU A 424 -28.09 25.03 44.70
C LEU A 424 -28.90 24.83 45.98
N ALA A 425 -28.68 23.73 46.71
CA ALA A 425 -29.32 23.50 48.01
C ALA A 425 -28.94 24.60 49.02
N LEU A 426 -27.65 24.96 49.10
CA LEU A 426 -27.18 26.04 49.97
C LEU A 426 -27.75 27.41 49.57
N ASP A 427 -27.87 27.71 48.27
CA ASP A 427 -28.52 28.96 47.83
C ASP A 427 -29.98 29.02 48.26
N ILE A 428 -30.70 27.89 48.20
CA ILE A 428 -32.08 27.78 48.67
C ILE A 428 -32.12 28.02 50.19
N GLU A 429 -31.22 27.42 50.97
CA GLU A 429 -31.10 27.67 52.41
C GLU A 429 -30.82 29.14 52.73
N ILE A 430 -29.88 29.78 52.02
CA ILE A 430 -29.61 31.21 52.20
C ILE A 430 -30.85 32.05 51.86
N ALA A 431 -31.56 31.72 50.79
CA ALA A 431 -32.79 32.41 50.41
C ALA A 431 -33.90 32.22 51.45
N THR A 432 -34.05 31.03 52.04
CA THR A 432 -35.02 30.79 53.11
C THR A 432 -34.62 31.51 54.40
N TYR A 433 -33.34 31.53 54.78
CA TYR A 433 -32.85 32.31 55.91
C TYR A 433 -33.07 33.81 55.71
N ARG A 434 -32.79 34.36 54.53
CA ARG A 434 -33.09 35.77 54.20
C ARG A 434 -34.57 36.08 54.33
N LYS A 435 -35.45 35.22 53.79
CA LYS A 435 -36.90 35.39 53.87
C LYS A 435 -37.42 35.30 55.31
N LEU A 436 -36.83 34.46 56.16
CA LEU A 436 -37.16 34.40 57.58
C LEU A 436 -36.72 35.68 58.31
N LEU A 437 -35.53 36.21 58.03
CA LEU A 437 -35.06 37.49 58.57
C LEU A 437 -35.96 38.65 58.12
N GLU A 438 -36.32 38.73 56.83
CA GLU A 438 -37.28 39.72 56.32
C GLU A 438 -38.66 39.55 56.99
N GLY A 439 -39.07 38.32 57.27
CA GLY A 439 -40.28 37.98 58.04
C GLY A 439 -40.22 38.38 59.52
N GLU A 440 -39.03 38.53 60.08
CA GLU A 440 -38.80 38.96 61.46
C GLU A 440 -38.62 40.49 61.54
N GLU A 441 -37.94 41.10 60.57
CA GLU A 441 -37.90 42.55 60.39
C GLU A 441 -39.28 43.14 60.12
N THR A 442 -40.12 42.45 59.34
CA THR A 442 -41.54 42.82 59.20
C THR A 442 -42.27 42.69 60.52
N ARG A 443 -42.09 41.62 61.32
CA ARG A 443 -42.67 41.51 62.67
C ARG A 443 -42.20 42.58 63.67
N ILE A 444 -40.96 43.05 63.55
CA ILE A 444 -40.39 44.10 64.40
C ILE A 444 -40.82 45.51 63.92
N SER A 445 -40.94 45.70 62.60
CA SER A 445 -41.38 46.96 61.96
C SER A 445 -42.90 47.17 62.03
N SER A 446 -43.69 46.10 61.97
CA SER A 446 -45.13 46.08 62.28
C SER A 446 -45.37 45.48 63.66
N GLY A 447 -45.21 46.30 64.70
CA GLY A 447 -45.57 45.91 66.06
C GLY A 447 -47.03 45.41 66.15
N SER A 448 -47.24 44.37 66.96
CA SER A 448 -48.54 43.87 67.44
C SER A 448 -49.59 43.51 66.39
N GLY A 449 -49.70 42.23 66.04
CA GLY A 449 -50.84 41.74 65.27
C GLY A 449 -50.86 40.23 65.02
N ALA A 450 -51.33 39.48 66.00
CA ALA A 450 -51.98 38.16 65.92
C ALA A 450 -51.42 37.08 64.96
N THR A 451 -50.80 36.08 65.58
CA THR A 451 -50.71 34.69 65.10
C THR A 451 -52.08 34.11 64.78
N THR A 452 -52.29 33.60 63.56
CA THR A 452 -53.30 32.57 63.27
C THR A 452 -52.60 31.35 62.67
N ILE A 453 -52.42 30.34 63.51
CA ILE A 453 -51.92 29.01 63.15
C ILE A 453 -53.13 28.21 62.66
N HIS A 454 -53.15 27.83 61.38
CA HIS A 454 -54.11 26.84 60.89
C HIS A 454 -53.40 25.49 60.75
N VAL A 455 -53.63 24.61 61.73
CA VAL A 455 -53.29 23.19 61.69
C VAL A 455 -54.29 22.48 60.78
N GLN A 456 -53.83 21.82 59.72
CA GLN A 456 -54.62 20.82 59.01
C GLN A 456 -53.91 19.47 59.02
N SER A 457 -54.42 18.62 59.89
CA SER A 457 -54.29 17.17 59.87
C SER A 457 -55.23 16.58 58.82
N SER A 458 -54.68 15.80 57.90
CA SER A 458 -55.35 14.77 57.10
C SER A 458 -54.22 13.91 56.52
N GLY A 459 -54.24 12.58 56.51
CA GLY A 459 -55.30 11.60 56.57
C GLY A 459 -54.77 10.49 55.68
N GLY A 460 -54.58 9.29 56.22
CA GLY A 460 -53.97 8.19 55.47
C GLY A 460 -54.82 7.75 54.28
N SER A 461 -54.16 7.24 53.24
CA SER A 461 -54.78 6.34 52.28
C SER A 461 -53.72 5.47 51.62
N ALA A 462 -53.66 4.21 52.05
CA ALA A 462 -53.15 3.13 51.23
C ALA A 462 -54.10 2.94 50.03
N SER A 463 -53.54 2.75 48.85
CA SER A 463 -54.28 2.22 47.70
C SER A 463 -53.39 1.28 46.92
N ALA A 464 -53.62 -0.02 47.17
CA ALA A 464 -53.28 -1.10 46.27
C ALA A 464 -54.32 -1.17 45.15
N SER A 465 -53.85 -1.23 43.90
CA SER A 465 -54.48 -1.84 42.71
C SER A 465 -53.45 -1.67 41.58
N GLY A 466 -52.97 -2.67 40.83
CA GLY A 466 -53.47 -4.00 40.58
C GLY A 466 -54.41 -3.97 39.38
N PHE A 467 -53.89 -4.07 38.15
CA PHE A 467 -54.48 -4.63 36.90
C PHE A 467 -53.36 -4.61 35.82
N SER A 468 -52.73 -5.73 35.47
CA SER A 468 -53.13 -6.76 34.49
C SER A 468 -53.24 -6.29 33.03
N SER A 469 -52.33 -6.83 32.20
CA SER A 469 -52.64 -7.64 31.00
C SER A 469 -51.95 -7.20 29.69
N ALA A 470 -51.37 -8.23 29.05
CA ALA A 470 -51.27 -8.46 27.62
C ALA A 470 -50.33 -7.61 26.75
N GLY A 471 -49.56 -8.33 25.92
CA GLY A 471 -49.03 -7.82 24.66
C GLY A 471 -47.55 -8.10 24.45
N GLY A 472 -47.19 -9.35 24.16
CA GLY A 472 -45.93 -9.61 23.48
C GLY A 472 -46.00 -9.15 22.03
N PHE A 473 -44.88 -8.70 21.46
CA PHE A 473 -44.50 -8.88 20.05
C PHE A 473 -43.00 -8.60 19.91
N GLY A 474 -42.30 -9.51 19.21
CA GLY A 474 -40.94 -9.32 18.75
C GLY A 474 -40.88 -8.54 17.42
N TYR A 475 -39.80 -8.78 16.67
CA TYR A 475 -39.30 -8.14 15.43
C TYR A 475 -38.35 -6.95 15.71
N GLY A 476 -37.07 -6.95 15.30
CA GLY A 476 -36.33 -7.88 14.46
C GLY A 476 -36.75 -7.81 12.99
N GLY A 477 -36.20 -6.90 12.20
CA GLY A 477 -36.40 -6.90 10.76
C GLY A 477 -36.36 -5.52 10.13
N GLY A 478 -35.48 -5.37 9.13
CA GLY A 478 -35.27 -4.14 8.40
C GLY A 478 -36.46 -3.71 7.54
N LEU A 479 -36.39 -2.46 7.10
CA LEU A 479 -37.29 -1.90 6.11
C LEU A 479 -36.48 -1.34 4.95
N SER A 480 -36.86 -1.81 3.77
CA SER A 480 -36.52 -1.31 2.45
C SER A 480 -37.73 -0.57 1.83
N MET A 481 -37.47 0.10 0.68
CA MET A 481 -38.38 0.81 -0.25
C MET A 481 -38.56 2.32 0.01
N GLY A 482 -38.49 3.22 -0.99
CA GLY A 482 -38.57 3.07 -2.45
C GLY A 482 -37.71 4.10 -3.22
N VAL A 483 -37.19 3.73 -4.41
CA VAL A 483 -37.72 3.94 -5.79
C VAL A 483 -37.07 5.17 -6.47
N GLY A 484 -36.30 4.90 -7.52
CA GLY A 484 -35.77 5.86 -8.49
C GLY A 484 -34.81 5.15 -9.46
N GLY A 485 -35.29 4.85 -10.67
CA GLY A 485 -34.64 3.97 -11.65
C GLY A 485 -33.68 4.63 -12.64
N SER A 486 -33.33 3.83 -13.66
CA SER A 486 -32.42 4.03 -14.82
C SER A 486 -31.12 3.24 -14.63
N GLY A 487 -30.78 2.19 -15.39
CA GLY A 487 -30.93 1.99 -16.83
C GLY A 487 -29.53 1.92 -17.44
N GLY A 488 -29.06 0.74 -17.86
CA GLY A 488 -27.76 0.58 -18.53
C GLY A 488 -27.20 -0.84 -18.41
N GLY A 489 -27.20 -1.58 -19.53
CA GLY A 489 -27.02 -3.03 -19.57
C GLY A 489 -25.59 -3.55 -19.39
N SER A 490 -25.51 -4.78 -18.88
CA SER A 490 -24.32 -5.65 -18.94
C SER A 490 -24.73 -7.01 -19.48
N SER A 491 -24.18 -7.36 -20.64
CA SER A 491 -24.26 -8.67 -21.28
C SER A 491 -23.56 -9.74 -20.45
N SER A 492 -24.27 -10.84 -20.20
CA SER A 492 -23.76 -12.08 -19.61
C SER A 492 -22.75 -12.77 -20.54
N ILE A 493 -21.50 -12.94 -20.09
CA ILE A 493 -20.56 -13.89 -20.69
C ILE A 493 -20.77 -15.24 -19.99
N SER A 494 -21.36 -16.18 -20.74
CA SER A 494 -21.44 -17.59 -20.41
C SER A 494 -20.05 -18.19 -20.25
N ARG A 495 -19.80 -18.87 -19.13
CA ARG A 495 -18.62 -19.70 -18.94
C ARG A 495 -18.73 -20.94 -19.84
N SER A 496 -17.94 -20.99 -20.90
CA SER A 496 -17.73 -22.21 -21.70
C SER A 496 -16.55 -23.00 -21.11
N SER A 497 -16.84 -24.15 -20.52
CA SER A 497 -15.86 -25.20 -20.21
C SER A 497 -15.48 -25.92 -21.50
N MET A 498 -14.23 -25.81 -21.95
CA MET A 498 -13.70 -26.68 -23.00
C MET A 498 -13.16 -27.96 -22.37
N VAL A 499 -13.86 -29.06 -22.65
CA VAL A 499 -13.36 -30.43 -22.57
C VAL A 499 -12.84 -30.78 -23.97
N THR A 500 -11.55 -31.08 -24.11
CA THR A 500 -11.01 -31.61 -25.37
C THR A 500 -10.81 -33.12 -25.20
N THR A 501 -11.73 -33.87 -25.79
CA THR A 501 -11.65 -35.31 -26.02
C THR A 501 -10.78 -35.61 -27.24
N SER A 502 -10.00 -36.68 -27.14
CA SER A 502 -9.24 -37.30 -28.21
C SER A 502 -10.17 -37.94 -29.24
N SER A 503 -9.83 -37.81 -30.53
CA SER A 503 -10.41 -38.69 -31.56
C SER A 503 -9.38 -38.98 -32.65
N GLY A 504 -8.98 -40.25 -32.70
CA GLY A 504 -8.16 -40.80 -33.77
C GLY A 504 -8.99 -41.01 -35.03
N ARG A 505 -8.43 -40.62 -36.18
CA ARG A 505 -9.01 -40.87 -37.49
C ARG A 505 -8.30 -42.06 -38.12
N ARG A 506 -8.99 -43.20 -38.19
CA ARG A 506 -8.66 -44.29 -39.11
C ARG A 506 -9.01 -43.85 -40.52
N VAL A 507 -8.09 -44.05 -41.44
CA VAL A 507 -8.33 -44.16 -42.88
C VAL A 507 -8.20 -45.65 -43.21
N PHE A 508 -9.00 -46.08 -44.19
CA PHE A 508 -9.19 -47.44 -44.72
C PHE A 508 -7.93 -48.28 -44.87
#